data_AF-A0A9K3CN78-F1
#
_entry.id   AF-A0A9K3CN78-F1
#
_cell.length_a   1.000
_cell.length_b   1.000
_cell.length_c   1.000
_cell.angle_alpha   90.00
_cell.angle_beta   90.00
_cell.angle_gamma   90.00
#
_symmetry.space_group_name_H-M   'P 1'
#
loop_
_entity.id
_entity.type
_entity.pdbx_description
1 polymer ?
#
loop_
_entity_poly.entity_id
_entity_poly.type
_entity_poly.pdbx_seq_one_letter_code
_entity_poly.pdbx_strand_id
1 'polypeptide(L)'
;MIIVWYGSTVVAWRNQGLAENPEHSNVKALIETPIHTSDDMLNSRMPHPTLTVCDQGGSQARFLLSRLNPSKTYREGENAMGQFRDTSPQGETILTDDVNMQVFISHLKRVISGTQQ
;
A
#
# COMPACT_ATOMS: atom_id res chain seq x y z
N MET A 1 -0.43 -13.86 7.64
CA MET A 1 -0.37 -12.48 8.15
C MET A 1 -1.44 -11.67 7.45
N ILE A 2 -2.21 -10.90 8.21
CA ILE A 2 -3.24 -9.98 7.73
C ILE A 2 -2.79 -8.56 8.09
N ILE A 3 -2.92 -7.62 7.15
CA ILE A 3 -2.54 -6.23 7.35
C ILE A 3 -3.79 -5.38 7.20
N VAL A 4 -4.06 -4.54 8.20
CA VAL A 4 -5.02 -3.43 8.10
C VAL A 4 -4.21 -2.15 8.03
N TRP A 5 -4.36 -1.40 6.93
CA TRP A 5 -3.62 -0.19 6.68
C TRP A 5 -4.56 1.01 6.56
N TYR A 6 -4.24 2.11 7.25
CA TYR A 6 -5.00 3.35 7.18
C TYR A 6 -4.20 4.46 6.50
N GLY A 7 -4.79 5.06 5.47
CA GLY A 7 -4.22 6.24 4.80
C GLY A 7 -4.24 7.48 5.68
N SER A 8 -3.37 8.44 5.38
CA SER A 8 -3.17 9.66 6.19
C SER A 8 -4.47 10.44 6.47
N THR A 9 -5.38 10.52 5.51
CA THR A 9 -6.69 11.18 5.68
C THR A 9 -7.57 10.46 6.70
N VAL A 10 -7.66 9.13 6.64
CA VAL A 10 -8.47 8.34 7.58
C VAL A 10 -7.88 8.40 8.99
N VAL A 11 -6.54 8.37 9.08
CA VAL A 11 -5.82 8.55 10.34
C VAL A 11 -6.10 9.93 10.93
N ALA A 12 -6.12 10.99 10.10
CA ALA A 12 -6.45 12.34 10.55
C ALA A 12 -7.88 12.40 11.13
N TRP A 13 -8.87 11.82 10.45
CA TRP A 13 -10.25 11.76 10.98
C TRP A 13 -10.34 10.98 12.29
N ARG A 14 -9.64 9.84 12.40
CA ARG A 14 -9.56 9.06 13.64
C ARG A 14 -8.97 9.89 14.79
N ASN A 15 -7.85 10.58 14.54
CA ASN A 15 -7.15 11.37 15.54
C ASN A 15 -7.92 12.63 15.98
N GLN A 16 -8.75 13.18 15.09
CA GLN A 16 -9.66 14.28 15.40
C GLN A 16 -10.91 13.82 16.18
N GLY A 17 -11.07 12.52 16.43
CA GLY A 17 -12.21 11.97 17.16
C GLY A 17 -13.52 12.00 16.36
N LEU A 18 -13.48 12.14 15.03
CA LEU A 18 -14.70 12.18 14.20
C LEU A 18 -15.54 10.91 14.36
N ALA A 19 -14.91 9.75 14.59
CA ALA A 19 -15.61 8.49 14.80
C ALA A 19 -16.51 8.47 16.06
N GLU A 20 -16.24 9.32 17.04
CA GLU A 20 -17.04 9.41 18.27
C GLU A 20 -18.26 10.32 18.12
N ASN A 21 -18.29 11.16 17.07
CA ASN A 21 -19.45 12.01 16.79
C ASN A 21 -20.56 11.17 16.14
N PRO A 22 -21.78 11.12 16.72
CA PRO A 22 -22.92 10.43 16.13
C PRO A 22 -23.26 10.87 14.70
N GLU A 23 -22.99 12.14 14.35
CA GLU A 23 -23.20 12.69 13.00
C GLU A 23 -22.25 12.09 11.94
N HIS A 24 -21.16 11.46 12.38
CA HIS A 24 -20.16 10.82 11.52
C HIS A 24 -20.09 9.30 11.73
N SER A 25 -21.24 8.68 11.97
CA SER A 25 -21.37 7.22 12.12
C SER A 25 -20.77 6.43 10.94
N ASN A 26 -20.77 7.00 9.74
CA ASN A 26 -20.11 6.44 8.55
C ASN A 26 -18.59 6.35 8.70
N VAL A 27 -17.94 7.34 9.33
CA VAL A 27 -16.49 7.33 9.58
C VAL A 27 -16.13 6.24 10.58
N LYS A 28 -16.94 6.08 11.63
CA LYS A 28 -16.79 4.99 12.59
C LYS A 28 -16.87 3.63 11.90
N ALA A 29 -17.92 3.41 11.11
CA ALA A 29 -18.10 2.17 10.35
C ALA A 29 -16.91 1.90 9.41
N LEU A 30 -16.40 2.93 8.72
CA LEU A 30 -15.24 2.81 7.83
C LEU A 30 -13.98 2.33 8.56
N ILE A 31 -13.77 2.78 9.80
CA ILE A 31 -12.60 2.40 10.61
C ILE A 31 -12.77 1.00 11.22
N GLU A 32 -13.97 0.64 11.67
CA GLU A 32 -14.21 -0.64 12.37
C GLU A 32 -14.35 -1.84 11.42
N THR A 33 -14.93 -1.64 10.23
CA THR A 33 -15.18 -2.70 9.23
C THR A 33 -13.94 -3.55 8.90
N PRO A 34 -12.76 -2.97 8.58
CA PRO A 34 -11.58 -3.78 8.24
C PRO A 34 -11.04 -4.58 9.43
N ILE A 35 -11.21 -4.11 10.68
CA ILE A 35 -10.82 -4.86 11.87
C ILE A 35 -11.72 -6.08 12.04
N HIS A 36 -13.04 -5.89 11.98
CA HIS A 36 -13.98 -6.99 12.10
C HIS A 36 -13.79 -8.05 11.01
N THR A 37 -13.60 -7.60 9.76
CA THR A 37 -13.29 -8.51 8.64
C THR A 37 -12.00 -9.29 8.87
N SER A 38 -10.99 -8.66 9.51
CA SER A 38 -9.73 -9.32 9.81
C SER A 38 -9.88 -10.39 10.89
N ASP A 39 -10.71 -10.18 11.91
CA ASP A 39 -11.00 -11.18 12.94
C ASP A 39 -11.62 -12.45 12.36
N ASP A 40 -12.57 -12.31 11.43
CA ASP A 40 -13.15 -13.45 10.71
C ASP A 40 -12.10 -14.21 9.88
N MET A 41 -11.20 -13.48 9.22
CA MET A 41 -10.10 -14.07 8.45
C MET A 41 -9.05 -14.77 9.33
N LEU A 42 -8.82 -14.29 10.55
CA LEU A 42 -7.90 -14.90 11.53
C LEU A 42 -8.46 -16.23 12.04
N ASN A 43 -9.75 -16.28 12.35
CA ASN A 43 -10.42 -17.46 12.91
C ASN A 43 -10.62 -18.60 11.89
N SER A 44 -10.62 -18.28 10.59
CA SER A 44 -10.83 -19.27 9.52
C SER A 44 -9.55 -19.96 9.02
N ARG A 45 -8.36 -19.61 9.54
CA ARG A 45 -7.07 -20.08 9.01
C ARG A 45 -6.20 -20.78 10.04
N MET A 46 -5.53 -21.85 9.60
CA MET A 46 -4.53 -22.60 10.37
C MET A 46 -3.26 -22.78 9.52
N PRO A 47 -2.06 -22.48 10.05
CA PRO A 47 -1.77 -21.92 11.38
C PRO A 47 -2.33 -20.50 11.56
N HIS A 48 -2.61 -20.11 12.82
CA HIS A 48 -3.20 -18.81 13.13
C HIS A 48 -2.33 -17.67 12.59
N PRO A 49 -2.84 -16.83 11.66
CA PRO A 49 -2.05 -15.75 11.10
C PRO A 49 -1.85 -14.63 12.12
N THR A 50 -0.78 -13.84 11.96
CA THR A 50 -0.61 -12.59 12.71
C THR A 50 -1.42 -11.45 12.09
N LEU A 51 -1.97 -10.57 12.92
CA LEU A 51 -2.59 -9.30 12.53
C LEU A 51 -1.62 -8.14 12.73
N THR A 52 -1.48 -7.27 11.74
CA THR A 52 -0.72 -6.02 11.85
C THR A 52 -1.61 -4.86 11.43
N VAL A 53 -1.86 -3.95 12.36
CA VAL A 53 -2.56 -2.68 12.08
C VAL A 53 -1.51 -1.59 11.96
N CYS A 54 -1.57 -0.80 10.89
CA CYS A 54 -0.59 0.26 10.66
C CYS A 54 -1.19 1.44 9.89
N ASP A 55 -0.52 2.58 10.03
CA ASP A 55 -0.89 3.83 9.38
C ASP A 55 0.13 4.16 8.27
N GLN A 56 -0.28 4.98 7.31
CA GLN A 56 0.63 5.53 6.29
C GLN A 56 1.85 6.20 6.94
N GLY A 57 3.05 5.88 6.47
CA GLY A 57 4.31 6.36 7.03
C GLY A 57 4.74 5.69 8.35
N GLY A 58 3.91 4.81 8.93
CA GLY A 58 4.27 4.04 10.11
C GLY A 58 5.30 2.95 9.81
N SER A 59 6.15 2.60 10.77
CA SER A 59 7.22 1.60 10.59
C SER A 59 6.70 0.23 10.16
N GLN A 60 5.49 -0.14 10.60
CA GLN A 60 4.82 -1.39 10.25
C GLN A 60 4.22 -1.39 8.83
N ALA A 61 4.06 -0.22 8.18
CA ALA A 61 3.57 -0.11 6.81
C ALA A 61 4.53 -0.75 5.78
N ARG A 62 5.82 -0.89 6.11
CA ARG A 62 6.81 -1.58 5.27
C ARG A 62 6.40 -3.01 4.87
N PHE A 63 5.61 -3.67 5.72
CA PHE A 63 5.07 -4.99 5.42
C PHE A 63 4.09 -4.96 4.25
N LEU A 64 3.30 -3.89 4.12
CA LEU A 64 2.46 -3.70 2.94
C LEU A 64 3.33 -3.31 1.75
N LEU A 65 4.19 -2.30 1.90
CA LEU A 65 5.00 -1.74 0.80
C LEU A 65 5.88 -2.79 0.10
N SER A 66 6.45 -3.73 0.84
CA SER A 66 7.26 -4.83 0.29
C SER A 66 6.48 -5.86 -0.54
N ARG A 67 5.14 -5.80 -0.55
CA ARG A 67 4.26 -6.72 -1.29
C ARG A 67 3.53 -6.03 -2.45
N LEU A 68 3.63 -4.71 -2.54
CA LEU A 68 2.99 -3.95 -3.60
C LEU A 68 3.86 -3.97 -4.86
N ASN A 69 3.22 -3.89 -6.02
CA ASN A 69 3.92 -3.65 -7.27
C ASN A 69 4.49 -2.22 -7.25
N PRO A 70 5.81 -2.03 -7.51
CA PRO A 70 6.43 -0.71 -7.56
C PRO A 70 6.09 0.01 -8.87
N SER A 71 4.79 0.26 -9.12
CA SER A 71 4.31 0.97 -10.30
C SER A 71 4.85 2.40 -10.41
N LYS A 72 5.31 2.96 -9.30
CA LYS A 72 6.05 4.22 -9.21
C LYS A 72 7.30 3.99 -8.39
N THR A 73 8.44 4.11 -9.03
CA THR A 73 9.75 4.02 -8.37
C THR A 73 10.36 5.41 -8.26
N TYR A 74 11.30 5.58 -7.34
CA TYR A 74 12.03 6.84 -7.19
C TYR A 74 12.82 7.25 -8.45
N ARG A 75 13.10 6.29 -9.34
CA ARG A 75 13.84 6.49 -10.60
C ARG A 75 13.04 7.29 -11.63
N GLU A 76 11.70 7.26 -11.56
CA GLU A 76 10.83 8.04 -12.45
C GLU A 76 10.82 9.54 -12.09
N GLY A 77 11.15 9.89 -10.85
CA GLY A 77 11.23 11.26 -10.35
C GLY A 77 12.65 11.81 -10.23
N GLU A 78 13.66 11.02 -10.59
CA GLU A 78 15.07 11.40 -10.55
C GLU A 78 15.42 12.21 -11.81
N ASN A 79 15.74 13.49 -11.65
CA ASN A 79 16.21 14.32 -12.75
C ASN A 79 17.68 13.98 -13.09
N ALA A 80 18.18 14.47 -14.24
CA ALA A 80 19.57 14.25 -14.69
C ALA A 80 20.66 14.72 -13.70
N MET A 81 20.29 15.41 -12.61
CA MET A 81 21.17 15.90 -11.55
C MET A 81 21.12 15.03 -10.28
N GLY A 82 20.40 13.89 -10.30
CA GLY A 82 20.27 13.00 -9.14
C GLY A 82 19.41 13.56 -8.00
N GLN A 83 18.64 14.63 -8.25
CA GLN A 83 17.68 15.14 -7.28
C GLN A 83 16.35 14.42 -7.45
N PHE A 84 15.93 13.74 -6.37
CA PHE A 84 14.58 13.21 -6.25
C PHE A 84 13.59 14.37 -6.11
N ARG A 85 12.72 14.54 -7.11
CA ARG A 85 11.53 15.38 -6.98
C ARG A 85 10.32 14.46 -6.96
N ASP A 86 9.53 14.54 -5.89
CA ASP A 86 8.19 13.99 -5.89
C ASP A 86 7.33 14.84 -6.84
N THR A 87 7.28 14.45 -8.11
CA THR A 87 6.61 15.19 -9.19
C THR A 87 5.14 14.78 -9.36
N SER A 88 4.64 13.82 -8.58
CA SER A 88 3.33 13.22 -8.79
C SER A 88 2.39 13.39 -7.59
N PRO A 89 1.29 14.14 -7.70
CA PRO A 89 0.33 14.34 -6.61
C PRO A 89 -0.52 13.08 -6.25
N GLN A 90 -0.24 11.90 -6.81
CA GLN A 90 -1.06 10.70 -6.64
C GLN A 90 -0.21 9.43 -6.48
N GLY A 91 -0.39 8.71 -5.37
CA GLY A 91 0.20 7.39 -5.11
C GLY A 91 1.52 7.44 -4.32
N GLU A 92 1.74 6.44 -3.46
CA GLU A 92 2.96 6.32 -2.66
C GLU A 92 4.10 5.76 -3.50
N THR A 93 5.25 6.44 -3.50
CA THR A 93 6.46 5.98 -4.20
C THR A 93 7.13 4.86 -3.41
N ILE A 94 7.36 3.71 -4.06
CA ILE A 94 8.02 2.57 -3.41
C ILE A 94 9.53 2.64 -3.66
N LEU A 95 10.29 2.66 -2.57
CA LEU A 95 11.75 2.75 -2.59
C LEU A 95 12.37 1.36 -2.79
N THR A 96 12.36 0.87 -4.04
CA THR A 96 12.95 -0.41 -4.43
C THR A 96 13.56 -0.34 -5.82
N ASP A 97 14.58 -1.17 -6.07
CA ASP A 97 15.16 -1.44 -7.39
C ASP A 97 14.40 -2.56 -8.16
N ASP A 98 13.36 -3.13 -7.57
CA ASP A 98 12.54 -4.16 -8.21
C ASP A 98 11.85 -3.64 -9.48
N VAL A 99 11.73 -4.53 -10.47
CA VAL A 99 11.02 -4.23 -11.72
C VAL A 99 9.52 -4.17 -11.48
N ASN A 100 8.85 -3.16 -12.06
CA ASN A 100 7.40 -3.11 -12.04
C ASN A 100 6.79 -4.15 -13.00
N MET A 101 5.53 -4.48 -12.78
CA MET A 101 4.80 -5.47 -13.56
C MET A 101 4.75 -5.16 -15.07
N GLN A 102 4.70 -3.89 -15.48
CA GLN A 102 4.63 -3.52 -16.90
C GLN A 102 5.94 -3.84 -17.62
N VAL A 103 7.08 -3.55 -16.99
CA VAL A 103 8.41 -3.91 -17.49
C VAL A 103 8.53 -5.44 -17.57
N PHE A 104 8.11 -6.16 -16.53
CA PHE A 104 8.11 -7.62 -16.53
C PHE A 104 7.31 -8.21 -17.70
N ILE A 105 6.06 -7.76 -17.90
CA ILE A 105 5.20 -8.24 -19.00
C ILE A 105 5.78 -7.87 -20.37
N SER A 106 6.36 -6.68 -20.52
CA SER A 106 7.00 -6.26 -21.77
C SER A 106 8.20 -7.15 -22.11
N HIS A 107 9.03 -7.47 -21.11
CA HIS A 107 10.13 -8.39 -21.25
C HIS A 107 9.65 -9.81 -21.61
N LEU A 108 8.63 -10.31 -20.91
CA LEU A 108 8.04 -11.62 -21.16
C LEU A 108 7.51 -11.73 -22.61
N LYS A 109 6.79 -10.71 -23.09
CA LYS A 109 6.30 -10.67 -24.49
C LYS A 109 7.44 -10.75 -25.50
N ARG A 110 8.52 -9.98 -25.28
CA ARG A 110 9.70 -9.97 -26.17
C ARG A 110 10.38 -11.34 -26.22
N VAL A 111 10.52 -12.01 -25.08
CA VAL A 111 11.11 -13.35 -24.99
C VAL A 111 10.26 -14.37 -25.75
N ILE A 112 8.93 -14.32 -25.59
CA ILE A 112 8.01 -15.25 -26.26
C ILE A 112 7.94 -15.00 -27.77
N SER A 113 7.98 -13.74 -28.22
CA SER A 113 7.93 -13.41 -29.65
C SER A 113 9.25 -13.65 -30.40
N GLY A 114 10.31 -14.07 -29.70
CA GLY A 114 11.61 -14.37 -30.31
C GLY A 114 12.34 -13.15 -30.88
N THR A 115 11.90 -11.93 -30.55
CA THR A 115 12.46 -10.70 -31.11
C THR A 115 13.69 -10.29 -30.29
N GLN A 116 14.84 -10.88 -30.60
CA GLN A 116 16.14 -10.40 -30.10
C GLN A 116 16.59 -9.21 -30.95
N GLN A 117 16.55 -8.01 -30.35
CA GLN A 117 17.42 -6.90 -30.70
C GLN A 117 18.03 -6.35 -29.41
#